data_AF-A0A948UJK8-F1
#
_entry.id   AF-A0A948UJK8-F1
#
_cell.length_a   1.000
_cell.length_b   1.000
_cell.length_c   1.000
_cell.angle_alpha   90.00
_cell.angle_beta   90.00
_cell.angle_gamma   90.00
#
_symmetry.space_group_name_H-M   'P 1'
#
loop_
_entity.id
_entity.type
_entity.pdbx_description
1 polymer ?
#
loop_
_entity_poly.entity_id
_entity_poly.type
_entity_poly.pdbx_seq_one_letter_code
_entity_poly.pdbx_strand_id
1 'polypeptide(L)'
;MGIVRNYIITGYTSKNETMGKRIKKTLNRKIRDLDEHLYFVQEALIRISQGDSSYLKLLSAELRVLVCYSSGTEGLLWRMCEELNVKDYVYAHCPGNLDRKNPLAENVSLLFTEIYRGGFGDPRLPPAFYSLRDIIKDNEAAYISGKGLTYEHLIKSVSQQMGSAHEDDGVDPHIAEFYEVFSSNKRVVCQLIQNIGDFVLEVGFRVLQWAIENMKFYPRERKFEIGSPLPTTPEEYVSDFEEAVHPEIGDQGTISFILHHPHHDWHTNASGYNFGPFIKGPIKVHVKKYINCQLEIKVNGIFPEEIVSVNNMPPLNQPRASVSITWQGGNIVFYINGKPVESMNVQNNV
;
A
#
# COMPACT_ATOMS: atom_id res chain seq x y z
N MET A 1 7.15 -21.07 43.32
CA MET A 1 8.24 -21.88 42.75
C MET A 1 8.37 -21.50 41.28
N GLY A 2 9.37 -20.68 40.94
CA GLY A 2 9.56 -20.15 39.58
C GLY A 2 10.49 -21.05 38.77
N ILE A 3 10.04 -21.48 37.60
CA ILE A 3 10.81 -22.26 36.64
C ILE A 3 11.67 -21.29 35.82
N VAL A 4 12.99 -21.31 36.07
CA VAL A 4 13.98 -20.60 35.26
C VAL A 4 14.32 -21.48 34.06
N ARG A 5 13.94 -21.05 32.84
CA ARG A 5 14.37 -21.71 31.60
C ARG A 5 15.72 -21.14 31.16
N ASN A 6 16.76 -21.97 31.24
CA ASN A 6 18.07 -21.70 30.65
C ASN A 6 17.98 -21.93 29.13
N TYR A 7 18.17 -20.88 28.33
CA TYR A 7 18.39 -21.03 26.90
C TYR A 7 19.90 -21.16 26.64
N ILE A 8 20.29 -22.30 26.08
CA ILE A 8 21.65 -22.55 25.58
C ILE A 8 21.77 -21.78 24.25
N ILE A 9 22.58 -20.73 24.24
CA ILE A 9 22.97 -20.02 23.02
C ILE A 9 24.13 -20.80 22.41
N THR A 10 23.88 -21.52 21.32
CA THR A 10 24.91 -22.15 20.49
C THR A 10 25.72 -21.06 19.79
N GLY A 11 27.00 -20.95 20.16
CA GLY A 11 27.94 -19.98 19.61
C GLY A 11 28.28 -20.26 18.15
N TYR A 12 27.82 -19.40 17.25
CA TYR A 12 28.42 -19.23 15.93
C TYR A 12 29.73 -18.47 16.09
N THR A 13 30.86 -19.14 15.92
CA THR A 13 32.17 -18.48 15.75
C THR A 13 32.21 -17.79 14.38
N SER A 14 31.88 -16.51 14.34
CA SER A 14 32.05 -15.69 13.14
C SER A 14 33.55 -15.51 12.85
N LYS A 15 34.00 -16.01 11.70
CA LYS A 15 35.28 -15.58 11.12
C LYS A 15 35.22 -14.06 10.94
N ASN A 16 35.97 -13.33 11.76
CA ASN A 16 36.22 -11.90 11.60
C ASN A 16 37.10 -11.69 10.37
N GLU A 17 36.51 -11.79 9.18
CA GLU A 17 37.10 -11.22 7.98
C GLU A 17 37.16 -9.71 8.13
N THR A 18 38.33 -9.14 7.86
CA THR A 18 38.62 -7.71 7.88
C THR A 18 37.77 -6.99 6.84
N MET A 19 36.49 -6.71 7.15
CA MET A 19 35.68 -5.78 6.36
C MET A 19 36.39 -4.44 6.36
N GLY A 20 36.85 -4.00 5.18
CA GLY A 20 37.49 -2.71 5.00
C GLY A 20 36.65 -1.62 5.65
N LYS A 21 37.28 -0.83 6.53
CA LYS A 21 36.63 0.24 7.30
C LYS A 21 35.93 1.21 6.33
N ARG A 22 34.61 1.10 6.20
CA ARG A 22 33.79 1.94 5.30
C ARG A 22 34.05 3.41 5.62
N ILE A 23 34.51 4.19 4.64
CA ILE A 23 34.80 5.62 4.82
C ILE A 23 33.48 6.34 5.12
N LYS A 24 33.41 7.01 6.27
CA LYS A 24 32.22 7.79 6.67
C LYS A 24 32.04 8.98 5.72
N LYS A 25 30.86 9.10 5.11
CA LYS A 25 30.49 10.28 4.30
C LYS A 25 30.43 11.52 5.21
N THR A 26 30.89 12.65 4.70
CA THR A 26 30.74 13.96 5.38
C THR A 26 29.26 14.37 5.41
N LEU A 27 28.89 15.22 6.36
CA LEU A 27 27.52 15.73 6.49
C LEU A 27 27.03 16.42 5.19
N ASN A 28 27.86 17.30 4.60
CA ASN A 28 27.56 17.94 3.32
C ASN A 28 27.28 16.94 2.18
N ARG A 29 28.02 15.82 2.15
CA ARG A 29 27.78 14.77 1.16
C ARG A 29 26.46 14.06 1.42
N LYS A 30 26.13 13.74 2.68
CA LYS A 30 24.84 13.11 3.03
C LYS A 30 23.65 14.00 2.67
N ILE A 31 23.75 15.33 2.88
CA ILE A 31 22.70 16.29 2.51
C ILE A 31 22.51 16.33 0.98
N ARG A 32 23.59 16.33 0.21
CA ARG A 32 23.51 16.25 -1.26
C ARG A 32 22.89 14.94 -1.73
N ASP A 33 23.30 13.82 -1.15
CA ASP A 33 22.71 12.51 -1.45
C ASP A 33 21.20 12.53 -1.10
N LEU A 34 20.81 13.13 0.03
CA LEU A 34 19.40 13.27 0.41
C LEU A 34 18.61 14.11 -0.61
N ASP A 35 19.11 15.28 -1.00
CA ASP A 35 18.51 16.13 -2.04
C ASP A 35 18.32 15.36 -3.36
N GLU A 36 19.30 14.54 -3.72
CA GLU A 36 19.24 13.66 -4.90
C GLU A 36 18.14 12.62 -4.82
N HIS A 37 18.08 11.85 -3.74
CA HIS A 37 17.05 10.84 -3.55
C HIS A 37 15.63 11.43 -3.43
N LEU A 38 15.46 12.58 -2.75
CA LEU A 38 14.14 13.22 -2.64
C LEU A 38 13.59 13.69 -3.98
N TYR A 39 14.45 14.16 -4.88
CA TYR A 39 14.03 14.49 -6.24
C TYR A 39 13.53 13.25 -7.01
N PHE A 40 14.22 12.12 -6.92
CA PHE A 40 13.79 10.89 -7.59
C PHE A 40 12.48 10.35 -7.01
N VAL A 41 12.27 10.47 -5.69
CA VAL A 41 10.96 10.20 -5.07
C VAL A 41 9.88 11.10 -5.68
N GLN A 42 10.11 12.40 -5.76
CA GLN A 42 9.15 13.35 -6.32
C GLN A 42 8.84 13.08 -7.79
N GLU A 43 9.85 12.80 -8.60
CA GLU A 43 9.70 12.43 -10.01
C GLU A 43 8.87 11.15 -10.16
N ALA A 44 9.20 10.10 -9.41
CA ALA A 44 8.47 8.84 -9.46
C ALA A 44 7.01 9.00 -9.02
N LEU A 45 6.73 9.78 -7.98
CA LEU A 45 5.36 10.08 -7.55
C LEU A 45 4.55 10.78 -8.65
N ILE A 46 5.14 11.76 -9.34
CA ILE A 46 4.51 12.46 -10.47
C ILE A 46 4.18 11.45 -11.58
N ARG A 47 5.11 10.58 -11.95
CA ARG A 47 4.92 9.59 -13.02
C ARG A 47 3.85 8.56 -12.70
N ILE A 48 3.84 8.02 -11.47
CA ILE A 48 2.79 7.08 -11.04
C ILE A 48 1.42 7.80 -11.00
N SER A 49 1.37 9.07 -10.62
CA SER A 49 0.12 9.85 -10.66
C SER A 49 -0.43 10.05 -12.08
N GLN A 50 0.45 10.02 -13.08
CA GLN A 50 0.11 10.08 -14.51
C GLN A 50 -0.27 8.72 -15.11
N GLY A 51 -0.28 7.65 -14.29
CA GLY A 51 -0.64 6.29 -14.70
C GLY A 51 0.56 5.38 -14.99
N ASP A 52 1.79 5.89 -14.93
CA ASP A 52 2.98 5.10 -15.21
C ASP A 52 3.36 4.22 -14.00
N SER A 53 2.82 3.01 -13.95
CA SER A 53 3.08 2.08 -12.85
C SER A 53 4.51 1.54 -12.83
N SER A 54 5.27 1.68 -13.93
CA SER A 54 6.68 1.21 -14.00
C SER A 54 7.60 1.94 -13.01
N TYR A 55 7.24 3.18 -12.64
CA TYR A 55 7.96 3.99 -11.66
C TYR A 55 7.77 3.52 -10.21
N LEU A 56 6.85 2.59 -9.94
CA LEU A 56 6.69 2.03 -8.60
C LEU A 56 7.98 1.41 -8.06
N LYS A 57 8.73 0.72 -8.93
CA LYS A 57 10.01 0.11 -8.55
C LYS A 57 11.03 1.17 -8.17
N LEU A 58 11.15 2.22 -9.00
CA LEU A 58 12.05 3.33 -8.73
C LEU A 58 11.69 3.99 -7.40
N LEU A 59 10.41 4.34 -7.20
CA LEU A 59 9.93 4.91 -5.94
C LEU A 59 10.32 4.04 -4.74
N SER A 60 10.09 2.73 -4.83
CA SER A 60 10.38 1.79 -3.74
C SER A 60 11.88 1.66 -3.46
N ALA A 61 12.72 1.67 -4.51
CA ALA A 61 14.17 1.65 -4.37
C ALA A 61 14.69 2.91 -3.66
N GLU A 62 14.18 4.09 -4.04
CA GLU A 62 14.53 5.36 -3.40
C GLU A 62 14.07 5.39 -1.94
N LEU A 63 12.84 4.95 -1.66
CA LEU A 63 12.33 4.83 -0.29
C LEU A 63 13.15 3.85 0.53
N ARG A 64 13.58 2.72 -0.04
CA ARG A 64 14.46 1.78 0.67
C ARG A 64 15.75 2.45 1.11
N VAL A 65 16.38 3.27 0.26
CA VAL A 65 17.61 3.99 0.64
C VAL A 65 17.34 5.03 1.73
N LEU A 66 16.20 5.71 1.67
CA LEU A 66 15.85 6.80 2.57
C LEU A 66 15.40 6.33 3.95
N VAL A 67 14.54 5.31 4.03
CA VAL A 67 13.80 4.97 5.27
C VAL A 67 13.97 3.54 5.76
N CYS A 68 14.57 2.64 4.99
CA CYS A 68 14.72 1.26 5.41
C CYS A 68 16.10 0.98 6.04
N TYR A 69 16.16 0.04 6.98
CA TYR A 69 17.40 -0.55 7.45
C TYR A 69 17.93 -1.56 6.43
N SER A 70 19.14 -1.35 5.91
CA SER A 70 19.76 -2.26 4.95
C SER A 70 21.25 -2.42 5.25
N SER A 71 21.73 -3.66 5.23
CA SER A 71 23.16 -3.98 5.35
C SER A 71 23.83 -3.31 6.56
N GLY A 72 23.19 -3.39 7.73
CA GLY A 72 23.73 -2.81 8.97
C GLY A 72 23.58 -1.29 9.09
N THR A 73 22.94 -0.63 8.12
CA THR A 73 22.86 0.83 8.05
C THR A 73 21.40 1.28 8.01
N GLU A 74 21.05 2.20 8.89
CA GLU A 74 19.74 2.84 8.91
C GLU A 74 19.54 3.74 7.68
N GLY A 75 18.28 3.92 7.28
CA GLY A 75 17.89 4.80 6.17
C GLY A 75 18.53 6.19 6.24
N LEU A 76 18.90 6.75 5.08
CA LEU A 76 19.57 8.04 5.02
C LEU A 76 18.79 9.15 5.72
N LEU A 77 17.47 9.19 5.56
CA LEU A 77 16.63 10.23 6.15
C LEU A 77 16.67 10.17 7.68
N TRP A 78 16.57 8.98 8.28
CA TRP A 78 16.61 8.81 9.74
C TRP A 78 17.94 9.26 10.33
N ARG A 79 19.05 8.87 9.71
CA ARG A 79 20.38 9.31 10.15
C ARG A 79 20.52 10.83 10.05
N MET A 80 19.92 11.46 9.04
CA MET A 80 19.94 12.91 8.89
C MET A 80 19.07 13.62 9.93
N CYS A 81 17.86 13.11 10.21
CA CYS A 81 17.00 13.60 11.29
C CYS A 81 17.72 13.56 12.65
N GLU A 82 18.38 12.45 12.96
CA GLU A 82 19.16 12.28 14.20
C GLU A 82 20.36 13.23 14.26
N GLU A 83 21.19 13.27 13.20
CA GLU A 83 22.42 14.06 13.15
C GLU A 83 22.17 15.57 13.18
N LEU A 84 21.03 16.02 12.64
CA LEU A 84 20.63 17.43 12.59
C LEU A 84 19.57 17.80 13.65
N ASN A 85 19.14 16.86 14.47
CA ASN A 85 18.07 17.03 15.45
C ASN A 85 16.76 17.59 14.83
N VAL A 86 16.42 17.13 13.62
CA VAL A 86 15.17 17.48 12.91
C VAL A 86 14.11 16.42 13.23
N LYS A 87 12.96 16.87 13.72
CA LYS A 87 11.83 15.99 14.05
C LYS A 87 11.19 15.41 12.79
N ASP A 88 10.83 14.13 12.84
CA ASP A 88 10.19 13.37 11.76
C ASP A 88 8.66 13.25 11.91
N TYR A 89 8.05 14.03 12.82
CA TYR A 89 6.61 13.97 13.04
C TYR A 89 5.81 14.44 11.82
N VAL A 90 4.79 13.68 11.43
CA VAL A 90 3.83 14.03 10.36
C VAL A 90 2.42 14.07 10.90
N TYR A 91 1.57 14.92 10.33
CA TYR A 91 0.15 14.99 10.70
C TYR A 91 -0.68 14.06 9.82
N ALA A 92 -1.14 12.95 10.39
CA ALA A 92 -1.72 11.85 9.63
C ALA A 92 -2.95 11.23 10.31
N HIS A 93 -3.81 10.60 9.49
CA HIS A 93 -4.75 9.57 9.94
C HIS A 93 -4.02 8.22 9.85
N CYS A 94 -3.85 7.56 10.99
CA CYS A 94 -3.17 6.27 11.07
C CYS A 94 -4.08 5.25 11.78
N PRO A 95 -4.60 4.23 11.08
CA PRO A 95 -5.56 3.29 11.67
C PRO A 95 -4.96 2.39 12.77
N GLY A 96 -3.64 2.28 12.81
CA GLY A 96 -2.92 1.32 13.65
C GLY A 96 -2.92 -0.09 13.06
N ASN A 97 -2.49 -1.06 13.87
CA ASN A 97 -2.35 -2.46 13.46
C ASN A 97 -3.64 -3.23 13.67
N LEU A 98 -3.80 -4.35 12.96
CA LEU A 98 -4.93 -5.24 13.16
C LEU A 98 -4.90 -5.82 14.58
N ASP A 99 -5.96 -5.55 15.36
CA ASP A 99 -6.17 -6.20 16.65
C ASP A 99 -6.59 -7.66 16.44
N ARG A 100 -5.58 -8.53 16.39
CA ARG A 100 -5.75 -9.99 16.24
C ARG A 100 -6.55 -10.64 17.37
N LYS A 101 -6.78 -9.96 18.50
CA LYS A 101 -7.61 -10.46 19.60
C LYS A 101 -9.09 -10.18 19.38
N ASN A 102 -9.44 -9.30 18.44
CA ASN A 102 -10.82 -8.99 18.13
C ASN A 102 -11.46 -10.17 17.38
N PRO A 103 -12.64 -10.67 17.77
CA PRO A 103 -13.33 -11.76 17.06
C PRO A 103 -13.57 -11.49 15.57
N LEU A 104 -13.70 -10.21 15.16
CA LEU A 104 -13.85 -9.86 13.75
C LEU A 104 -12.56 -10.03 12.92
N ALA A 105 -11.41 -10.18 13.59
CA ALA A 105 -10.15 -10.52 12.92
C ALA A 105 -10.06 -12.03 12.61
N GLU A 106 -10.93 -12.85 13.21
CA GLU A 106 -11.04 -14.28 12.93
C GLU A 106 -11.52 -14.44 11.48
N ASN A 107 -10.66 -14.97 10.60
CA ASN A 107 -10.87 -15.15 9.16
C ASN A 107 -10.61 -13.93 8.25
N VAL A 108 -9.98 -12.86 8.74
CA VAL A 108 -9.46 -11.83 7.83
C VAL A 108 -8.33 -12.43 7.00
N SER A 109 -8.56 -12.60 5.69
CA SER A 109 -7.53 -13.11 4.76
C SER A 109 -6.68 -12.00 4.17
N LEU A 110 -7.25 -10.80 4.03
CA LEU A 110 -6.62 -9.64 3.43
C LEU A 110 -7.15 -8.35 4.04
N LEU A 111 -6.25 -7.48 4.48
CA LEU A 111 -6.54 -6.13 4.94
C LEU A 111 -5.41 -5.19 4.52
N PHE A 112 -5.76 -3.95 4.16
CA PHE A 112 -4.82 -2.88 3.88
C PHE A 112 -5.03 -1.75 4.88
N THR A 113 -3.94 -1.23 5.41
CA THR A 113 -3.97 -0.16 6.42
C THR A 113 -3.43 1.11 5.79
N GLU A 114 -4.27 1.80 5.03
CA GLU A 114 -3.88 3.03 4.37
C GLU A 114 -3.66 4.16 5.38
N ILE A 115 -2.52 4.83 5.27
CA ILE A 115 -2.27 6.10 5.96
C ILE A 115 -2.63 7.27 5.06
N TYR A 116 -3.17 8.34 5.66
CA TYR A 116 -3.57 9.55 4.94
C TYR A 116 -3.04 10.79 5.63
N ARG A 117 -2.76 11.85 4.86
CA ARG A 117 -2.52 13.18 5.42
C ARG A 117 -3.74 13.66 6.21
N GLY A 118 -3.50 14.40 7.29
CA GLY A 118 -4.59 14.99 8.09
C GLY A 118 -5.57 15.78 7.23
N GLY A 119 -6.86 15.47 7.36
CA GLY A 119 -7.95 16.04 6.54
C GLY A 119 -8.37 15.22 5.32
N PHE A 120 -7.61 14.19 4.95
CA PHE A 120 -7.90 13.34 3.77
C PHE A 120 -8.33 11.90 4.14
N GLY A 121 -8.19 11.51 5.41
CA GLY A 121 -8.54 10.17 5.90
C GLY A 121 -10.00 10.03 6.33
N ASP A 122 -10.32 8.91 6.98
CA ASP A 122 -11.64 8.69 7.57
C ASP A 122 -11.90 9.71 8.69
N PRO A 123 -13.00 10.51 8.62
CA PRO A 123 -13.31 11.51 9.64
C PRO A 123 -13.57 10.93 11.03
N ARG A 124 -13.87 9.62 11.15
CA ARG A 124 -14.06 8.93 12.44
C ARG A 124 -12.74 8.60 13.13
N LEU A 125 -11.64 8.61 12.40
CA LEU A 125 -10.30 8.41 12.92
C LEU A 125 -9.63 9.78 13.04
N PRO A 126 -9.54 10.39 14.23
CA PRO A 126 -8.97 11.73 14.35
C PRO A 126 -7.49 11.73 13.93
N PRO A 127 -7.06 12.71 13.12
CA PRO A 127 -5.65 12.84 12.77
C PRO A 127 -4.84 13.30 13.98
N ALA A 128 -3.58 12.88 14.05
CA ALA A 128 -2.65 13.29 15.09
C ALA A 128 -1.22 13.40 14.53
N PHE A 129 -0.29 13.90 15.35
CA PHE A 129 1.13 13.89 15.04
C PHE A 129 1.73 12.53 15.40
N TYR A 130 2.31 11.86 14.42
CA TYR A 130 2.97 10.56 14.57
C TYR A 130 4.41 10.65 14.09
N SER A 131 5.33 9.90 14.71
CA SER A 131 6.66 9.71 14.11
C SER A 131 6.50 8.94 12.81
N LEU A 132 7.01 9.49 11.71
CA LEU A 132 6.99 8.80 10.43
C LEU A 132 7.84 7.52 10.48
N ARG A 133 8.94 7.54 11.24
CA ARG A 133 9.77 6.36 11.47
C ARG A 133 8.97 5.23 12.11
N ASP A 134 8.22 5.51 13.17
CA ASP A 134 7.41 4.50 13.87
C ASP A 134 6.29 3.98 12.95
N ILE A 135 5.62 4.84 12.18
CA ILE A 135 4.65 4.40 11.16
C ILE A 135 5.29 3.41 10.18
N ILE A 136 6.49 3.72 9.65
CA ILE A 136 7.12 2.88 8.63
C ILE A 136 7.59 1.54 9.21
N LYS A 137 8.15 1.55 10.42
CA LYS A 137 8.78 0.37 11.02
C LYS A 137 7.79 -0.56 11.70
N ASP A 138 6.83 0.01 12.43
CA ASP A 138 6.04 -0.73 13.39
C ASP A 138 4.59 -0.88 12.96
N ASN A 139 4.10 -0.05 12.04
CA ASN A 139 2.73 -0.17 11.54
C ASN A 139 2.64 -1.11 10.33
N GLU A 140 1.63 -1.95 10.37
CA GLU A 140 1.22 -2.82 9.28
C GLU A 140 0.73 -1.95 8.12
N ALA A 141 1.29 -2.15 6.94
CA ALA A 141 0.75 -1.67 5.67
C ALA A 141 -0.35 -2.61 5.16
N ALA A 142 -0.19 -3.91 5.44
CA ALA A 142 -1.12 -4.94 5.04
C ALA A 142 -1.13 -6.12 6.01
N TYR A 143 -2.20 -6.88 5.98
CA TYR A 143 -2.31 -8.20 6.60
C TYR A 143 -2.79 -9.18 5.54
N ILE A 144 -1.99 -10.21 5.25
CA ILE A 144 -2.21 -11.14 4.14
C ILE A 144 -1.99 -12.56 4.64
N SER A 145 -3.00 -13.41 4.48
CA SER A 145 -2.98 -14.84 4.83
C SER A 145 -2.43 -15.13 6.25
N GLY A 146 -2.80 -14.31 7.24
CA GLY A 146 -2.36 -14.49 8.62
C GLY A 146 -1.10 -13.72 9.03
N LYS A 147 -0.41 -13.10 8.08
CA LYS A 147 0.85 -12.37 8.29
C LYS A 147 0.65 -10.86 8.17
N GLY A 148 1.07 -10.12 9.19
CA GLY A 148 1.16 -8.65 9.11
C GLY A 148 2.45 -8.24 8.41
N LEU A 149 2.35 -7.33 7.43
CA LEU A 149 3.46 -6.79 6.67
C LEU A 149 3.59 -5.30 7.01
N THR A 150 4.76 -4.89 7.52
CA THR A 150 5.04 -3.48 7.81
C THR A 150 5.29 -2.70 6.53
N TYR A 151 5.18 -1.37 6.58
CA TYR A 151 5.56 -0.51 5.46
C TYR A 151 7.03 -0.70 5.07
N GLU A 152 7.95 -0.82 6.03
CA GLU A 152 9.36 -1.11 5.76
C GLU A 152 9.53 -2.43 4.99
N HIS A 153 8.82 -3.49 5.41
CA HIS A 153 8.87 -4.77 4.72
C HIS A 153 8.31 -4.66 3.30
N LEU A 154 7.17 -3.98 3.12
CA LEU A 154 6.57 -3.79 1.81
C LEU A 154 7.50 -3.03 0.85
N ILE A 155 8.11 -1.93 1.30
CA ILE A 155 9.06 -1.14 0.49
C ILE A 155 10.25 -2.02 0.05
N LYS A 156 10.81 -2.82 0.98
CA LYS A 156 11.91 -3.74 0.67
C LYS A 156 11.49 -4.76 -0.39
N SER A 157 10.38 -5.46 -0.17
CA SER A 157 9.90 -6.49 -1.08
C SER A 157 9.67 -5.95 -2.50
N VAL A 158 8.97 -4.81 -2.63
CA VAL A 158 8.74 -4.18 -3.95
C VAL A 158 10.05 -3.72 -4.61
N SER A 159 11.01 -3.21 -3.83
CA SER A 159 12.31 -2.79 -4.37
C SER A 159 13.18 -3.95 -4.85
N GLN A 160 13.04 -5.14 -4.25
CA GLN A 160 13.87 -6.32 -4.52
C GLN A 160 13.32 -7.14 -5.70
N GLN A 161 12.01 -7.42 -5.69
CA GLN A 161 11.37 -8.41 -6.58
C GLN A 161 11.33 -8.06 -8.06
N MET A 162 11.71 -6.85 -8.47
CA MET A 162 11.66 -6.46 -9.88
C MET A 162 13.04 -6.40 -10.55
N GLY A 163 14.12 -6.86 -9.90
CA GLY A 163 15.47 -6.90 -10.46
C GLY A 163 15.96 -8.32 -10.67
N SER A 164 16.23 -8.71 -11.92
CA SER A 164 16.81 -10.00 -12.34
C SER A 164 18.25 -10.27 -11.86
N ALA A 165 18.72 -9.57 -10.83
CA ALA A 165 20.06 -9.75 -10.29
C ALA A 165 20.05 -10.93 -9.30
N HIS A 166 21.10 -11.75 -9.37
CA HIS A 166 21.33 -13.04 -8.68
C HIS A 166 21.31 -13.03 -7.13
N GLU A 167 20.58 -12.12 -6.49
CA GLU A 167 20.44 -11.97 -5.03
C GLU A 167 19.00 -12.13 -4.53
N ASP A 168 18.05 -12.52 -5.38
CA ASP A 168 16.64 -12.67 -4.97
C ASP A 168 16.41 -14.02 -4.28
N ASP A 169 16.02 -13.99 -3.00
CA ASP A 169 15.61 -15.14 -2.19
C ASP A 169 14.25 -15.75 -2.65
N GLY A 170 13.80 -15.41 -3.86
CA GLY A 170 12.47 -15.66 -4.38
C GLY A 170 11.47 -14.56 -4.04
N VAL A 171 10.37 -14.52 -4.79
CA VAL A 171 9.24 -13.63 -4.53
C VAL A 171 8.51 -14.12 -3.28
N ASP A 172 8.39 -13.29 -2.24
CA ASP A 172 7.54 -13.60 -1.08
C ASP A 172 6.10 -13.85 -1.60
N PRO A 173 5.53 -15.05 -1.42
CA PRO A 173 4.22 -15.41 -1.97
C PRO A 173 3.10 -14.45 -1.54
N HIS A 174 3.20 -13.89 -0.34
CA HIS A 174 2.22 -12.92 0.15
C HIS A 174 2.28 -11.60 -0.61
N ILE A 175 3.45 -11.24 -1.15
CA ILE A 175 3.62 -10.05 -1.97
C ILE A 175 3.12 -10.30 -3.40
N ALA A 176 3.23 -11.52 -3.93
CA ALA A 176 2.59 -11.87 -5.20
C ALA A 176 1.06 -11.68 -5.12
N GLU A 177 0.41 -12.20 -4.07
CA GLU A 177 -1.03 -11.98 -3.83
C GLU A 177 -1.35 -10.47 -3.74
N PHE A 178 -0.45 -9.67 -3.17
CA PHE A 178 -0.60 -8.23 -3.02
C PHE A 178 -0.60 -7.47 -4.36
N TYR A 179 0.19 -7.92 -5.34
CA TYR A 179 0.26 -7.31 -6.67
C TYR A 179 -0.99 -7.54 -7.51
N GLU A 180 -1.74 -8.60 -7.21
CA GLU A 180 -2.98 -8.94 -7.91
C GLU A 180 -4.18 -8.10 -7.45
N VAL A 181 -4.02 -7.25 -6.42
CA VAL A 181 -5.14 -6.47 -5.87
C VAL A 181 -5.20 -5.06 -6.44
N PHE A 182 -6.29 -4.79 -7.17
CA PHE A 182 -6.58 -3.49 -7.77
C PHE A 182 -7.76 -2.81 -7.09
N SER A 183 -7.62 -1.54 -6.69
CA SER A 183 -8.69 -0.68 -6.20
C SER A 183 -8.80 0.56 -7.09
N SER A 184 -9.99 0.83 -7.63
CA SER A 184 -10.24 1.96 -8.54
C SER A 184 -9.25 2.04 -9.72
N ASN A 185 -9.01 0.90 -10.39
CA ASN A 185 -8.04 0.73 -11.48
C ASN A 185 -6.58 1.00 -11.13
N LYS A 186 -6.25 1.11 -9.84
CA LYS A 186 -4.87 1.26 -9.36
C LYS A 186 -4.51 0.08 -8.49
N ARG A 187 -3.27 -0.38 -8.56
CA ARG A 187 -2.80 -1.40 -7.62
C ARG A 187 -2.75 -0.82 -6.23
N VAL A 188 -3.26 -1.56 -5.24
CA VAL A 188 -3.27 -1.09 -3.84
C VAL A 188 -1.84 -0.85 -3.35
N VAL A 189 -0.87 -1.69 -3.80
CA VAL A 189 0.56 -1.48 -3.52
C VAL A 189 1.07 -0.11 -3.96
N CYS A 190 0.62 0.38 -5.13
CA CYS A 190 1.02 1.71 -5.60
C CYS A 190 0.54 2.77 -4.64
N GLN A 191 -0.74 2.72 -4.24
CA GLN A 191 -1.33 3.72 -3.36
C GLN A 191 -0.63 3.76 -1.99
N LEU A 192 -0.35 2.60 -1.41
CA LEU A 192 0.31 2.51 -0.10
C LEU A 192 1.74 3.09 -0.15
N ILE A 193 2.51 2.76 -1.19
CA ILE A 193 3.88 3.26 -1.35
C ILE A 193 3.89 4.75 -1.72
N GLN A 194 2.94 5.22 -2.54
CA GLN A 194 2.79 6.64 -2.87
C GLN A 194 2.51 7.48 -1.62
N ASN A 195 1.58 7.03 -0.76
CA ASN A 195 1.25 7.74 0.48
C ASN A 195 2.49 7.88 1.39
N ILE A 196 3.33 6.85 1.47
CA ILE A 196 4.60 6.93 2.22
C ILE A 196 5.57 7.90 1.56
N GLY A 197 5.69 7.86 0.22
CA GLY A 197 6.54 8.78 -0.53
C GLY A 197 6.22 10.24 -0.23
N ASP A 198 4.94 10.60 -0.17
CA ASP A 198 4.47 11.92 0.19
C ASP A 198 4.94 12.36 1.59
N PHE A 199 4.85 11.50 2.59
CA PHE A 199 5.32 11.81 3.94
C PHE A 199 6.85 11.88 4.02
N VAL A 200 7.56 11.03 3.28
CA VAL A 200 9.03 11.06 3.18
C VAL A 200 9.52 12.35 2.56
N LEU A 201 8.83 12.87 1.53
CA LEU A 201 9.13 14.19 0.98
C LEU A 201 8.91 15.31 2.02
N GLU A 202 7.82 15.27 2.79
CA GLU A 202 7.55 16.27 3.82
C GLU A 202 8.65 16.31 4.90
N VAL A 203 9.08 15.15 5.41
CA VAL A 203 10.19 15.08 6.39
C VAL A 203 11.51 15.48 5.73
N GLY A 204 11.79 14.97 4.53
CA GLY A 204 13.01 15.24 3.77
C GLY A 204 13.19 16.72 3.47
N PHE A 205 12.14 17.42 3.03
CA PHE A 205 12.22 18.86 2.77
C PHE A 205 12.43 19.68 4.04
N ARG A 206 11.93 19.24 5.21
CA ARG A 206 12.28 19.89 6.50
C ARG A 206 13.77 19.76 6.81
N VAL A 207 14.37 18.60 6.53
CA VAL A 207 15.82 18.39 6.67
C VAL A 207 16.61 19.29 5.73
N LEU A 208 16.20 19.40 4.45
CA LEU A 208 16.85 20.31 3.50
C LEU A 208 16.69 21.78 3.90
N GLN A 209 15.51 22.19 4.36
CA GLN A 209 15.25 23.54 4.84
C GLN A 209 16.18 23.90 6.00
N TRP A 210 16.33 23.01 6.97
CA TRP A 210 17.28 23.20 8.06
C TRP A 210 18.71 23.39 7.54
N ALA A 211 19.15 22.61 6.55
CA ALA A 211 20.48 22.72 5.96
C ALA A 211 20.69 24.03 5.19
N ILE A 212 19.66 24.55 4.51
CA ILE A 212 19.70 25.86 3.84
C ILE A 212 19.97 26.96 4.88
N GLU A 213 19.19 26.96 5.96
CA GLU A 213 19.24 27.98 7.01
C GLU A 213 20.55 27.95 7.82
N ASN A 214 21.06 26.75 8.11
CA ASN A 214 22.15 26.58 9.08
C ASN A 214 23.51 26.25 8.45
N MET A 215 23.54 25.74 7.22
CA MET A 215 24.78 25.26 6.57
C MET A 215 25.10 25.95 5.26
N LYS A 216 24.31 26.94 4.82
CA LYS A 216 24.42 27.57 3.49
C LYS A 216 24.39 26.52 2.37
N PHE A 217 23.56 25.49 2.55
CA PHE A 217 23.30 24.51 1.51
C PHE A 217 22.44 25.17 0.41
N TYR A 218 22.76 24.87 -0.85
CA TYR A 218 21.98 25.30 -2.00
C TYR A 218 21.50 24.04 -2.73
N PRO A 219 20.18 23.73 -2.67
CA PRO A 219 19.60 22.62 -3.43
C PRO A 219 19.91 22.78 -4.91
N ARG A 220 20.05 21.67 -5.63
CA ARG A 220 20.20 21.74 -7.09
C ARG A 220 18.90 22.22 -7.70
N GLU A 221 18.97 23.20 -8.61
CA GLU A 221 17.81 23.54 -9.43
C GLU A 221 17.53 22.38 -10.39
N ARG A 222 16.30 21.88 -10.38
CA ARG A 222 15.87 20.75 -11.19
C ARG A 222 14.58 21.10 -11.90
N LYS A 223 14.51 20.78 -13.18
CA LYS A 223 13.29 20.91 -13.98
C LYS A 223 12.64 19.54 -14.06
N PHE A 224 11.35 19.47 -13.76
CA PHE A 224 10.55 18.29 -14.05
C PHE A 224 10.16 18.37 -15.52
N GLU A 225 10.66 17.45 -16.32
CA GLU A 225 10.10 17.24 -17.64
C GLU A 225 8.73 16.59 -17.46
N ILE A 226 7.68 17.41 -17.51
CA ILE A 226 6.31 16.91 -17.63
C ILE A 226 6.27 16.15 -18.94
N GLY A 227 6.45 14.84 -18.89
CA GLY A 227 6.36 14.03 -20.10
C GLY A 227 4.97 14.19 -20.70
N SER A 228 4.87 13.94 -22.00
CA SER A 228 3.57 13.89 -22.66
C SER A 228 2.65 12.94 -21.88
N PRO A 229 1.37 13.31 -21.69
CA PRO A 229 0.42 12.44 -21.03
C PRO A 229 0.46 11.07 -21.70
N LEU A 230 0.54 10.01 -20.90
CA LEU A 230 0.50 8.65 -21.42
C LEU A 230 -0.79 8.48 -22.25
N PRO A 231 -0.74 7.69 -23.34
CA PRO A 231 -1.94 7.33 -24.07
C PRO A 231 -3.01 6.81 -23.10
N THR A 232 -4.22 7.37 -23.16
CA THR A 232 -5.34 6.98 -22.27
C THR A 232 -5.94 5.62 -22.60
N THR A 233 -5.36 4.88 -23.55
CA THR A 233 -5.73 3.49 -23.79
C THR A 233 -5.45 2.71 -22.51
N PRO A 234 -6.46 2.00 -21.95
CA PRO A 234 -6.22 1.07 -20.85
C PRO A 234 -5.09 0.16 -21.28
N GLU A 235 -3.95 0.18 -20.57
CA GLU A 235 -2.90 -0.80 -20.81
C GLU A 235 -3.55 -2.18 -20.69
N GLU A 236 -3.62 -2.92 -21.81
CA GLU A 236 -3.94 -4.33 -21.76
C GLU A 236 -2.85 -4.97 -20.90
N TYR A 237 -3.23 -5.35 -19.68
CA TYR A 237 -2.28 -5.79 -18.69
C TYR A 237 -1.71 -7.15 -19.10
N VAL A 238 -0.47 -7.16 -19.55
CA VAL A 238 0.33 -8.36 -19.69
C VAL A 238 1.03 -8.58 -18.35
N SER A 239 0.60 -9.61 -17.61
CA SER A 239 1.31 -10.05 -16.42
C SER A 239 2.65 -10.63 -16.84
N ASP A 240 3.76 -9.90 -16.61
CA ASP A 240 5.12 -10.45 -16.76
C ASP A 240 5.44 -11.56 -15.74
N PHE A 241 4.55 -11.81 -14.78
CA PHE A 241 4.59 -13.04 -14.00
C PHE A 241 4.06 -14.17 -14.89
N GLU A 242 4.98 -15.01 -15.39
CA GLU A 242 4.69 -16.30 -16.02
C GLU A 242 3.54 -16.97 -15.26
N GLU A 243 2.43 -17.24 -15.95
CA GLU A 243 1.18 -17.87 -15.47
C GLU A 243 1.32 -18.49 -14.08
N ALA A 244 1.26 -17.65 -13.04
CA ALA A 244 1.22 -18.15 -11.69
C ALA A 244 -0.09 -18.94 -11.65
N VAL A 245 0.01 -20.26 -11.42
CA VAL A 245 -1.15 -21.15 -11.31
C VAL A 245 -2.13 -20.47 -10.38
N HIS A 246 -3.20 -19.89 -10.93
CA HIS A 246 -4.15 -19.13 -10.14
C HIS A 246 -4.72 -20.13 -9.14
N PRO A 247 -4.59 -19.88 -7.82
CA PRO A 247 -5.16 -20.78 -6.84
C PRO A 247 -6.65 -20.91 -7.16
N GLU A 248 -7.12 -22.16 -7.28
CA GLU A 248 -8.54 -22.44 -7.47
C GLU A 248 -9.31 -21.66 -6.40
N ILE A 249 -10.34 -20.91 -6.83
CA ILE A 249 -11.19 -20.20 -5.88
C ILE A 249 -11.82 -21.25 -4.99
N GLY A 250 -11.52 -21.19 -3.69
CA GLY A 250 -12.11 -22.10 -2.71
C GLY A 250 -13.64 -22.02 -2.72
N ASP A 251 -14.29 -23.05 -2.20
CA ASP A 251 -15.74 -23.13 -2.00
C ASP A 251 -16.29 -22.06 -1.05
N GLN A 252 -15.41 -21.40 -0.30
CA GLN A 252 -15.70 -20.28 0.57
C GLN A 252 -14.65 -19.17 0.48
N GLY A 253 -15.07 -17.94 0.72
CA GLY A 253 -14.17 -16.82 0.81
C GLY A 253 -14.87 -15.47 0.94
N THR A 254 -14.05 -14.43 1.07
CA THR A 254 -14.50 -13.04 1.19
C THR A 254 -13.56 -12.15 0.39
N ILE A 255 -14.13 -11.24 -0.37
CA ILE A 255 -13.42 -10.08 -0.91
C ILE A 255 -14.04 -8.81 -0.37
N SER A 256 -13.20 -7.86 0.02
CA SER A 256 -13.61 -6.56 0.56
C SER A 256 -12.77 -5.47 -0.06
N PHE A 257 -13.40 -4.40 -0.51
CA PHE A 257 -12.72 -3.24 -1.08
C PHE A 257 -13.51 -1.96 -0.84
N ILE A 258 -12.83 -0.82 -0.91
CA ILE A 258 -13.43 0.50 -0.74
C ILE A 258 -13.64 1.12 -2.11
N LEU A 259 -14.82 1.70 -2.34
CA LEU A 259 -15.10 2.48 -3.53
C LEU A 259 -14.46 3.86 -3.39
N HIS A 260 -13.54 4.18 -4.30
CA HIS A 260 -12.96 5.52 -4.41
C HIS A 260 -13.42 6.21 -5.68
N HIS A 261 -13.77 7.49 -5.56
CA HIS A 261 -14.07 8.37 -6.68
C HIS A 261 -13.53 9.79 -6.38
N PRO A 262 -13.02 10.55 -7.37
CA PRO A 262 -12.53 11.91 -7.17
C PRO A 262 -13.57 12.89 -6.58
N HIS A 263 -14.85 12.69 -6.87
CA HIS A 263 -15.92 13.54 -6.35
C HIS A 263 -16.32 13.07 -4.95
N HIS A 264 -15.92 13.76 -3.88
CA HIS A 264 -16.15 13.34 -2.49
C HIS A 264 -17.63 13.12 -2.10
N ASP A 265 -18.57 13.73 -2.81
CA ASP A 265 -20.02 13.66 -2.61
C ASP A 265 -20.72 12.60 -3.49
N TRP A 266 -19.93 11.77 -4.22
CA TRP A 266 -20.44 10.77 -5.18
C TRP A 266 -21.54 9.88 -4.60
N HIS A 267 -21.49 9.69 -3.29
CA HIS A 267 -22.32 8.78 -2.53
C HIS A 267 -23.69 9.37 -2.16
N THR A 268 -23.83 10.71 -2.18
CA THR A 268 -25.07 11.44 -1.89
C THR A 268 -25.70 12.12 -3.10
N ASN A 269 -24.92 12.46 -4.12
CA ASN A 269 -25.43 13.20 -5.27
C ASN A 269 -26.16 12.29 -6.28
N ALA A 270 -26.90 12.87 -7.22
CA ALA A 270 -27.62 12.14 -8.27
C ALA A 270 -26.77 11.90 -9.52
N SER A 271 -25.44 11.85 -9.41
CA SER A 271 -24.56 11.57 -10.56
C SER A 271 -24.29 10.07 -10.71
N GLY A 272 -24.14 9.64 -11.96
CA GLY A 272 -23.70 8.28 -12.28
C GLY A 272 -22.18 8.16 -12.24
N TYR A 273 -21.67 7.03 -11.76
CA TYR A 273 -20.24 6.78 -11.62
C TYR A 273 -19.89 5.37 -12.04
N ASN A 274 -18.73 5.21 -12.66
CA ASN A 274 -18.10 3.91 -12.88
C ASN A 274 -16.81 3.90 -12.06
N PHE A 275 -16.71 2.95 -11.12
CA PHE A 275 -15.57 2.86 -10.21
C PHE A 275 -14.40 2.07 -10.82
N GLY A 276 -14.57 1.54 -12.04
CA GLY A 276 -13.64 0.61 -12.66
C GLY A 276 -13.76 -0.80 -12.08
N PRO A 277 -13.12 -1.80 -12.70
CA PRO A 277 -12.98 -3.13 -12.11
C PRO A 277 -12.11 -3.12 -10.85
N PHE A 278 -12.56 -3.86 -9.85
CA PHE A 278 -11.72 -4.48 -8.83
C PHE A 278 -11.36 -5.89 -9.31
N ILE A 279 -10.08 -6.25 -9.27
CA ILE A 279 -9.59 -7.56 -9.71
C ILE A 279 -8.79 -8.16 -8.56
N LYS A 280 -9.03 -9.43 -8.25
CA LYS A 280 -8.24 -10.26 -7.32
C LYS A 280 -8.18 -11.69 -7.86
N GLY A 281 -7.01 -12.08 -8.39
CA GLY A 281 -6.85 -13.35 -9.09
C GLY A 281 -7.92 -13.53 -10.20
N PRO A 282 -8.64 -14.66 -10.23
CA PRO A 282 -9.71 -14.89 -11.21
C PRO A 282 -10.98 -14.06 -10.96
N ILE A 283 -11.12 -13.43 -9.79
CA ILE A 283 -12.34 -12.68 -9.44
C ILE A 283 -12.26 -11.26 -10.01
N LYS A 284 -13.27 -10.88 -10.79
CA LYS A 284 -13.43 -9.53 -11.36
C LYS A 284 -14.76 -8.94 -10.93
N VAL A 285 -14.71 -7.81 -10.23
CA VAL A 285 -15.89 -7.09 -9.76
C VAL A 285 -15.99 -5.73 -10.45
N HIS A 286 -17.09 -5.44 -11.14
CA HIS A 286 -17.37 -4.10 -11.63
C HIS A 286 -18.44 -3.44 -10.77
N VAL A 287 -18.20 -2.18 -10.41
CA VAL A 287 -19.19 -1.41 -9.64
C VAL A 287 -19.57 -0.15 -10.40
N LYS A 288 -20.88 0.07 -10.52
CA LYS A 288 -21.46 1.24 -11.17
C LYS A 288 -22.53 1.85 -10.28
N LYS A 289 -22.47 3.16 -10.08
CA LYS A 289 -23.56 3.93 -9.48
C LYS A 289 -24.41 4.55 -10.58
N TYR A 290 -25.73 4.40 -10.48
CA TYR A 290 -26.68 5.09 -11.34
C TYR A 290 -27.15 6.42 -10.74
N ILE A 291 -27.80 7.24 -11.57
CA ILE A 291 -28.35 8.56 -11.22
C ILE A 291 -29.40 8.46 -10.09
N ASN A 292 -30.10 7.33 -9.99
CA ASN A 292 -31.10 7.05 -8.94
C ASN A 292 -30.47 6.52 -7.63
N CYS A 293 -29.15 6.64 -7.46
CA CYS A 293 -28.40 6.16 -6.29
C CYS A 293 -28.43 4.63 -6.07
N GLN A 294 -28.79 3.84 -7.09
CA GLN A 294 -28.55 2.40 -7.08
C GLN A 294 -27.10 2.09 -7.42
N LEU A 295 -26.56 1.07 -6.75
CA LEU A 295 -25.27 0.45 -7.05
C LEU A 295 -25.52 -0.89 -7.75
N GLU A 296 -25.00 -1.02 -8.96
CA GLU A 296 -24.82 -2.29 -9.66
C GLU A 296 -23.44 -2.84 -9.32
N ILE A 297 -23.40 -4.10 -8.87
CA ILE A 297 -22.19 -4.86 -8.57
C ILE A 297 -22.24 -6.12 -9.45
N LYS A 298 -21.32 -6.22 -10.41
CA LYS A 298 -21.16 -7.38 -11.29
C LYS A 298 -19.94 -8.18 -10.88
N VAL A 299 -20.09 -9.47 -10.64
CA VAL A 299 -19.02 -10.35 -10.17
C VAL A 299 -18.83 -11.48 -11.17
N ASN A 300 -17.60 -11.62 -11.65
CA ASN A 300 -17.15 -12.72 -12.51
C ASN A 300 -16.04 -13.49 -11.78
N GLY A 301 -15.91 -14.78 -12.11
CA GLY A 301 -14.82 -15.63 -11.63
C GLY A 301 -15.19 -16.55 -10.48
N ILE A 302 -16.02 -16.11 -9.52
CA ILE A 302 -16.46 -16.97 -8.39
C ILE A 302 -17.27 -18.18 -8.89
N PHE A 303 -18.14 -17.95 -9.88
CA PHE A 303 -18.95 -18.95 -10.54
C PHE A 303 -18.79 -18.82 -12.07
N PRO A 304 -19.19 -19.83 -12.86
CA PRO A 304 -19.12 -19.77 -14.32
C PRO A 304 -19.96 -18.63 -14.92
N GLU A 305 -21.06 -18.27 -14.26
CA GLU A 305 -21.97 -17.20 -14.68
C GLU A 305 -21.61 -15.87 -14.02
N GLU A 306 -21.85 -14.75 -14.74
CA GLU A 306 -21.76 -13.42 -14.17
C GLU A 306 -22.91 -13.21 -13.17
N ILE A 307 -22.56 -12.84 -11.95
CA ILE A 307 -23.54 -12.54 -10.90
C ILE A 307 -23.72 -11.02 -10.85
N VAL A 308 -24.97 -10.57 -10.92
CA VAL A 308 -25.31 -9.15 -10.93
C VAL A 308 -26.24 -8.83 -9.78
N SER A 309 -25.79 -7.91 -8.92
CA SER A 309 -26.54 -7.38 -7.79
C SER A 309 -26.85 -5.91 -8.04
N VAL A 310 -28.11 -5.49 -7.91
CA VAL A 310 -28.52 -4.08 -8.07
C VAL A 310 -29.29 -3.65 -6.83
N ASN A 311 -28.66 -2.82 -6.00
CA ASN A 311 -29.21 -2.43 -4.71
C ASN A 311 -29.21 -0.93 -4.50
N ASN A 312 -30.18 -0.43 -3.72
CA ASN A 312 -30.14 0.94 -3.24
C ASN A 312 -28.94 1.10 -2.30
N MET A 313 -28.19 2.19 -2.46
CA MET A 313 -27.12 2.48 -1.52
C MET A 313 -27.70 2.73 -0.12
N PRO A 314 -27.28 1.99 0.91
CA PRO A 314 -27.72 2.26 2.26
C PRO A 314 -27.26 3.68 2.67
N PRO A 315 -28.00 4.37 3.57
CA PRO A 315 -27.57 5.67 4.08
C PRO A 315 -26.15 5.61 4.62
N LEU A 316 -25.32 6.54 4.17
CA LEU A 316 -23.91 6.57 4.53
C LEU A 316 -23.67 7.64 5.57
N ASN A 317 -23.14 7.21 6.70
CA ASN A 317 -22.61 8.11 7.72
C ASN A 317 -21.10 8.36 7.52
N GLN A 318 -20.56 7.91 6.38
CA GLN A 318 -19.14 7.90 6.08
C GLN A 318 -18.93 8.27 4.60
N PRO A 319 -17.86 9.00 4.26
CA PRO A 319 -17.65 9.56 2.92
C PRO A 319 -17.31 8.52 1.85
N ARG A 320 -17.10 7.26 2.25
CA ARG A 320 -16.71 6.15 1.38
C ARG A 320 -17.64 4.98 1.64
N ALA A 321 -17.88 4.17 0.60
CA ALA A 321 -18.59 2.91 0.75
C ALA A 321 -17.61 1.75 0.65
N SER A 322 -17.63 0.84 1.60
CA SER A 322 -17.02 -0.48 1.43
C SER A 322 -18.01 -1.42 0.76
N VAL A 323 -17.52 -2.23 -0.18
CA VAL A 323 -18.24 -3.36 -0.75
C VAL A 323 -17.55 -4.62 -0.25
N SER A 324 -18.33 -5.60 0.18
CA SER A 324 -17.79 -6.93 0.48
C SER A 324 -18.68 -7.99 -0.12
N ILE A 325 -18.07 -9.04 -0.63
CA ILE A 325 -18.75 -10.17 -1.25
C ILE A 325 -18.20 -11.40 -0.55
N THR A 326 -19.09 -12.15 0.12
CA THR A 326 -18.75 -13.42 0.75
C THR A 326 -19.41 -14.54 -0.02
N TRP A 327 -18.75 -15.69 -0.12
CA TRP A 327 -19.35 -16.89 -0.66
C TRP A 327 -19.08 -18.11 0.23
N GLN A 328 -20.03 -19.03 0.27
CA GLN A 328 -19.90 -20.32 0.92
C GLN A 328 -20.86 -21.34 0.29
N GLY A 329 -20.32 -22.38 -0.33
CA GLY A 329 -21.12 -23.52 -0.83
C GLY A 329 -22.26 -23.09 -1.76
N GLY A 330 -21.98 -22.19 -2.72
CA GLY A 330 -22.97 -21.70 -3.67
C GLY A 330 -23.83 -20.52 -3.20
N ASN A 331 -23.77 -20.15 -1.92
CA ASN A 331 -24.42 -18.95 -1.42
C ASN A 331 -23.47 -17.75 -1.56
N ILE A 332 -23.95 -16.65 -2.11
CA ILE A 332 -23.28 -15.35 -2.13
C ILE A 332 -24.06 -14.36 -1.28
N VAL A 333 -23.33 -13.50 -0.57
CA VAL A 333 -23.89 -12.36 0.13
C VAL A 333 -23.11 -11.10 -0.23
N PHE A 334 -23.85 -10.07 -0.64
CA PHE A 334 -23.33 -8.74 -0.90
C PHE A 334 -23.51 -7.88 0.34
N TYR A 335 -22.45 -7.19 0.73
CA TYR A 335 -22.44 -6.23 1.82
C TYR A 335 -22.05 -4.85 1.29
N ILE A 336 -22.77 -3.82 1.74
CA ILE A 336 -22.39 -2.43 1.54
C ILE A 336 -22.22 -1.79 2.93
N ASN A 337 -21.00 -1.36 3.24
CA ASN A 337 -20.61 -0.84 4.55
C ASN A 337 -20.91 -1.80 5.71
N GLY A 338 -20.60 -3.09 5.49
CA GLY A 338 -20.79 -4.14 6.48
C GLY A 338 -22.26 -4.54 6.70
N LYS A 339 -23.22 -3.91 6.02
CA LYS A 339 -24.63 -4.33 6.05
C LYS A 339 -24.93 -5.25 4.87
N PRO A 340 -25.52 -6.44 5.09
CA PRO A 340 -25.95 -7.30 4.00
C PRO A 340 -27.07 -6.60 3.22
N VAL A 341 -26.92 -6.52 1.91
CA VAL A 341 -27.91 -5.90 1.01
C VAL A 341 -28.64 -6.93 0.15
N GLU A 342 -27.99 -8.04 -0.19
CA GLU A 342 -28.57 -9.09 -1.00
C GLU A 342 -27.90 -10.44 -0.73
N SER A 343 -28.66 -11.52 -0.80
CA SER A 343 -28.14 -12.89 -0.75
C SER A 343 -28.72 -13.70 -1.91
N MET A 344 -27.85 -14.45 -2.58
CA MET A 344 -28.19 -15.26 -3.75
C MET A 344 -27.70 -16.69 -3.53
N ASN A 345 -28.45 -17.67 -4.01
CA ASN A 345 -28.02 -19.06 -4.08
C ASN A 345 -27.87 -19.45 -5.56
N VAL A 346 -26.64 -19.79 -5.95
CA VAL A 346 -26.26 -20.05 -7.34
C VAL A 346 -26.40 -21.55 -7.71
N GLN A 347 -26.75 -22.42 -6.75
CA GLN A 347 -26.79 -23.89 -6.97
C GLN A 347 -27.99 -24.39 -7.80
N ASN A 348 -28.89 -23.51 -8.26
CA ASN A 348 -30.17 -23.94 -8.85
C ASN A 348 -30.22 -23.98 -10.38
N ASN A 349 -29.11 -23.75 -11.11
CA ASN A 349 -29.14 -23.63 -12.58
C ASN A 349 -28.19 -24.56 -13.35
N VAL A 350 -27.60 -25.58 -12.72
CA VAL A 350 -26.80 -26.61 -13.42
C VAL A 350 -27.61 -27.87 -13.67
#